data_AF-A0A2V2E8E5-F1
#
_entry.id   AF-A0A2V2E8E5-F1
#
_cell.length_a   1.000
_cell.length_b   1.000
_cell.length_c   1.000
_cell.angle_alpha   90.00
_cell.angle_beta   90.00
_cell.angle_gamma   90.00
#
_symmetry.space_group_name_H-M   'P 1'
#
loop_
_entity.id
_entity.type
_entity.pdbx_description
1 polymer ?
#
loop_
_entity_poly.entity_id
_entity_poly.type
_entity_poly.pdbx_seq_one_letter_code
_entity_poly.pdbx_strand_id
1 'polypeptide(L)'
;MLSIYDLYDLSAIYRKIRLFPEYELNDKILLGIIDVLENEYYSHEVNQFRNELRTIKSLDKEIYPFVWTDNIYVYIPSFMKDKNIYNILIKCTEQLLRAVEQKNNEKIEDITGFLHNLPILVANSNFAIPRSFWKSVKYYRKKWNNDFLKGRGFKD
;
A
#
# COMPACT_ATOMS: atom_id res chain seq x y z
N MET A 1 2.75 -1.10 14.40
CA MET A 1 2.27 -2.36 13.76
C MET A 1 0.92 -2.14 13.09
N LEU A 2 0.65 -2.72 11.91
CA LEU A 2 -0.59 -2.51 11.15
C LEU A 2 -1.66 -3.53 11.50
N SER A 3 -2.89 -3.07 11.69
CA SER A 3 -4.07 -3.93 11.82
C SER A 3 -4.60 -4.37 10.45
N ILE A 4 -5.54 -5.32 10.46
CA ILE A 4 -6.29 -5.69 9.23
C ILE A 4 -7.00 -4.50 8.58
N TYR A 5 -7.40 -3.50 9.37
CA TYR A 5 -8.13 -2.34 8.88
C TYR A 5 -7.21 -1.33 8.22
N ASP A 6 -5.98 -1.19 8.73
CA ASP A 6 -4.95 -0.40 8.05
C ASP A 6 -4.60 -1.02 6.68
N LEU A 7 -4.61 -2.35 6.55
CA LEU A 7 -4.46 -3.01 5.26
C LEU A 7 -5.61 -2.70 4.30
N TYR A 8 -6.85 -2.59 4.78
CA TYR A 8 -7.97 -2.17 3.95
C TYR A 8 -7.86 -0.71 3.51
N ASP A 9 -7.41 0.17 4.39
CA ASP A 9 -7.11 1.56 4.05
C ASP A 9 -6.03 1.63 2.97
N LEU A 10 -4.95 0.85 3.10
CA LEU A 10 -3.88 0.79 2.09
C LEU A 10 -4.40 0.33 0.71
N SER A 11 -5.25 -0.69 0.69
CA SER A 11 -5.93 -1.12 -0.54
C SER A 11 -6.79 -0.01 -1.15
N ALA A 12 -7.55 0.71 -0.31
CA ALA A 12 -8.38 1.82 -0.74
C ALA A 12 -7.54 2.95 -1.36
N ILE A 13 -6.40 3.28 -0.76
CA ILE A 13 -5.47 4.29 -1.28
C ILE A 13 -4.96 3.89 -2.66
N TYR A 14 -4.46 2.66 -2.83
CA TYR A 14 -4.01 2.18 -4.16
C TYR A 14 -5.10 2.23 -5.22
N ARG A 15 -6.35 1.91 -4.84
CA ARG A 15 -7.49 2.03 -5.75
C ARG A 15 -7.78 3.47 -6.12
N LYS A 16 -7.64 4.43 -5.20
CA LYS A 16 -7.83 5.85 -5.49
C LYS A 16 -6.74 6.40 -6.41
N ILE A 17 -5.48 6.05 -6.18
CA ILE A 17 -4.38 6.39 -7.09
C ILE A 17 -4.66 5.85 -8.50
N ARG A 18 -5.20 4.64 -8.63
CA ARG A 18 -5.61 4.09 -9.94
C ARG A 18 -6.69 4.91 -10.63
N LEU A 19 -7.69 5.36 -9.87
CA LEU A 19 -8.83 6.12 -10.41
C LEU A 19 -8.44 7.56 -10.76
N PHE A 20 -7.44 8.10 -10.07
CA PHE A 20 -6.94 9.46 -10.25
C PHE A 20 -5.41 9.43 -10.40
N PRO A 21 -4.86 8.85 -11.48
CA PRO A 21 -3.42 8.64 -11.64
C PRO A 21 -2.65 9.97 -11.74
N GLU A 22 -3.31 11.01 -12.22
CA GLU A 22 -2.77 12.36 -12.40
C GLU A 22 -2.96 13.26 -11.16
N TYR A 23 -3.51 12.74 -10.06
CA TYR A 23 -3.72 13.54 -8.86
C TYR A 23 -2.39 14.04 -8.30
N GLU A 24 -2.31 15.36 -8.12
CA GLU A 24 -1.05 16.08 -7.87
C GLU A 24 -0.36 15.73 -6.54
N LEU A 25 -1.08 15.10 -5.61
CA LEU A 25 -0.55 14.69 -4.30
C LEU A 25 -0.25 13.19 -4.21
N ASN A 26 -0.36 12.44 -5.32
CA ASN A 26 -0.09 10.99 -5.31
C ASN A 26 1.34 10.67 -4.82
N ASP A 27 2.32 11.52 -5.11
CA ASP A 27 3.69 11.40 -4.61
C ASP A 27 3.75 11.52 -3.07
N LYS A 28 3.15 12.57 -2.50
CA LYS A 28 3.10 12.80 -1.04
C LYS A 28 2.32 11.71 -0.31
N ILE A 29 1.24 11.24 -0.90
CA ILE A 29 0.43 10.13 -0.37
C ILE A 29 1.29 8.86 -0.27
N LEU A 30 2.04 8.54 -1.33
CA LEU A 30 2.88 7.34 -1.38
C LEU A 30 4.08 7.45 -0.43
N LEU A 31 4.67 8.63 -0.28
CA LEU A 31 5.71 8.89 0.71
C LEU A 31 5.18 8.67 2.15
N GLY A 32 4.02 9.24 2.48
CA GLY A 32 3.41 8.99 3.81
C GLY A 32 3.09 7.52 4.06
N ILE A 33 2.65 6.77 3.03
CA ILE A 33 2.47 5.32 3.15
C ILE A 33 3.80 4.62 3.50
N ILE A 34 4.89 4.98 2.82
CA ILE A 34 6.22 4.41 3.09
C ILE A 34 6.63 4.75 4.52
N ASP A 35 6.48 5.99 4.96
CA ASP A 35 6.79 6.42 6.32
C ASP A 35 6.02 5.61 7.37
N VAL A 36 4.72 5.35 7.16
CA VAL A 36 3.92 4.48 8.04
C VAL A 36 4.43 3.04 8.05
N LEU A 37 4.82 2.51 6.89
CA LEU A 37 5.32 1.13 6.78
C LEU A 37 6.71 0.95 7.40
N GLU A 38 7.59 1.95 7.30
CA GLU A 38 8.94 1.92 7.88
C GLU A 38 8.91 2.10 9.40
N ASN A 39 7.95 2.88 9.92
CA ASN A 39 7.78 3.12 11.35
C ASN A 39 6.96 2.00 12.03
N GLU A 40 7.44 0.76 11.93
CA GLU A 40 6.79 -0.44 12.47
C GLU A 40 6.49 -0.37 14.00
N TYR A 41 7.15 0.54 14.71
CA TYR A 41 7.11 0.75 16.16
C TYR A 41 5.97 1.63 16.68
N TYR A 42 5.09 2.15 15.83
CA TYR A 42 3.85 2.71 16.35
C TYR A 42 3.18 1.66 17.24
N SER A 43 2.72 2.12 18.40
CA SER A 43 1.92 1.39 19.39
C SER A 43 0.82 0.59 18.67
N HIS A 44 0.09 -0.29 19.38
CA HIS A 44 -1.05 -1.02 18.81
C HIS A 44 -2.22 -0.06 18.44
N GLU A 45 -1.96 0.85 17.50
CA GLU A 45 -2.79 1.95 17.04
C GLU A 45 -3.42 1.57 15.71
N VAL A 46 -4.68 1.95 15.57
CA VAL A 46 -5.46 1.81 14.34
C VAL A 46 -5.51 3.15 13.61
N ASN A 47 -5.92 3.13 12.34
CA ASN A 47 -6.06 4.33 11.50
C ASN A 47 -4.70 4.98 11.17
N GLN A 48 -3.60 4.22 11.12
CA GLN A 48 -2.25 4.77 10.91
C GLN A 48 -2.14 5.51 9.57
N PHE A 49 -2.63 4.91 8.48
CA PHE A 49 -2.65 5.60 7.19
C PHE A 49 -3.58 6.81 7.16
N ARG A 50 -4.71 6.77 7.88
CA ARG A 50 -5.61 7.94 7.94
C ARG A 50 -4.94 9.09 8.67
N ASN A 51 -4.31 8.82 9.81
CA ASN A 51 -3.58 9.82 10.59
C ASN A 51 -2.47 10.46 9.76
N GLU A 52 -1.71 9.64 9.04
CA GLU A 52 -0.67 10.12 8.13
C GLU A 52 -1.25 11.01 7.03
N LEU A 53 -2.27 10.53 6.31
CA LEU A 53 -2.86 11.29 5.21
C LEU A 53 -3.56 12.58 5.67
N ARG A 54 -4.05 12.66 6.92
CA ARG A 54 -4.61 13.90 7.50
C ARG A 54 -3.56 15.02 7.61
N THR A 55 -2.28 14.70 7.66
CA THR A 55 -1.21 15.71 7.74
C THR A 55 -1.06 16.49 6.42
N ILE A 56 -1.54 15.92 5.31
CA ILE A 56 -1.53 16.54 3.98
C ILE A 56 -2.65 17.59 3.90
N LYS A 57 -2.33 18.86 4.22
CA LYS A 57 -3.30 19.97 4.31
C LYS A 57 -4.19 20.16 3.07
N SER A 58 -3.68 19.85 1.89
CA SER A 58 -4.38 20.02 0.60
C SER A 58 -5.03 18.73 0.08
N LEU A 59 -5.11 17.67 0.91
CA LEU A 59 -5.73 16.42 0.49
C LEU A 59 -7.22 16.63 0.19
N ASP A 60 -7.62 16.18 -0.99
CA ASP A 60 -8.99 16.32 -1.47
C ASP A 60 -9.94 15.38 -0.71
N LYS A 61 -10.96 15.99 -0.08
CA LYS A 61 -11.97 15.29 0.72
C LYS A 61 -12.93 14.45 -0.11
N GLU A 62 -13.15 14.81 -1.38
CA GLU A 62 -14.01 14.06 -2.29
C GLU A 62 -13.28 12.81 -2.83
N ILE A 63 -11.96 12.92 -3.05
CA ILE A 63 -11.14 11.79 -3.48
C ILE A 63 -10.90 10.81 -2.32
N TYR A 64 -10.54 11.32 -1.13
CA TYR A 64 -10.13 10.49 0.02
C TYR A 64 -11.07 10.62 1.26
N PRO A 65 -12.40 10.55 1.14
CA PRO A 65 -13.32 10.87 2.23
C PRO A 65 -13.12 10.01 3.49
N PHE A 66 -12.69 8.76 3.31
CA PHE A 66 -12.46 7.82 4.43
C PHE A 66 -11.37 8.30 5.40
N VAL A 67 -10.44 9.16 4.96
CA VAL A 67 -9.36 9.69 5.79
C VAL A 67 -9.90 10.46 6.99
N TRP A 68 -11.07 11.10 6.90
CA TRP A 68 -11.68 11.86 8.00
C TRP A 68 -12.72 11.08 8.81
N THR A 69 -12.89 9.80 8.53
CA THR A 69 -13.68 8.91 9.38
C THR A 69 -12.70 8.10 10.22
N ASP A 70 -12.87 8.04 11.53
CA ASP A 70 -12.07 7.11 12.34
C ASP A 70 -12.79 5.79 12.45
N ASN A 71 -12.04 4.71 12.29
CA ASN A 71 -12.55 3.41 12.69
C ASN A 71 -12.40 3.26 14.20
N ILE A 72 -13.53 3.11 14.89
CA ILE A 72 -13.60 2.86 16.33
C ILE A 72 -13.99 1.39 16.53
N TYR A 73 -13.14 0.64 17.22
CA TYR A 73 -13.35 -0.79 17.44
C TYR A 73 -13.46 -1.10 18.94
N VAL A 74 -14.45 -1.94 19.27
CA VAL A 74 -14.68 -2.42 20.64
C VAL A 74 -13.71 -3.57 21.00
N TYR A 75 -13.08 -4.19 19.99
CA TYR A 75 -12.11 -5.28 20.15
C TYR A 75 -10.76 -4.93 19.52
N ILE A 76 -9.67 -5.37 20.14
CA ILE A 76 -8.30 -5.14 19.67
C ILE A 76 -8.04 -6.02 18.44
N PRO A 77 -7.84 -5.46 17.24
CA PRO A 77 -7.63 -6.26 16.03
C PRO A 77 -6.32 -7.04 16.10
N SER A 78 -6.21 -8.08 15.27
CA SER A 78 -4.91 -8.71 15.02
C SER A 78 -3.98 -7.75 14.30
N PHE A 79 -2.68 -7.83 14.61
CA PHE A 79 -1.65 -6.97 14.04
C PHE A 79 -0.60 -7.77 13.27
N MET A 80 -0.17 -7.23 12.14
CA MET A 80 0.90 -7.76 11.32
C MET A 80 2.26 -7.56 12.01
N LYS A 81 3.04 -8.63 12.12
CA LYS A 81 4.37 -8.63 12.76
C LYS A 81 5.50 -9.05 11.81
N ASP A 82 5.17 -9.58 10.64
CA ASP A 82 6.15 -10.11 9.71
C ASP A 82 6.80 -8.99 8.89
N LYS A 83 8.06 -8.69 9.23
CA LYS A 83 8.91 -7.69 8.54
C LYS A 83 9.06 -7.97 7.05
N ASN A 84 9.00 -9.23 6.61
CA ASN A 84 9.07 -9.53 5.18
C ASN A 84 7.86 -8.96 4.44
N ILE A 85 6.68 -8.97 5.07
CA ILE A 85 5.47 -8.42 4.45
C ILE A 85 5.56 -6.89 4.39
N TYR A 86 6.04 -6.24 5.45
CA TYR A 86 6.35 -4.81 5.42
C TYR A 86 7.30 -4.46 4.29
N ASN A 87 8.44 -5.16 4.18
CA ASN A 87 9.40 -4.95 3.10
C ASN A 87 8.79 -5.15 1.69
N ILE A 88 7.87 -6.11 1.54
CA ILE A 88 7.15 -6.31 0.28
C ILE A 88 6.23 -5.13 -0.01
N LEU A 89 5.46 -4.67 0.97
CA LEU A 89 4.58 -3.51 0.83
C LEU A 89 5.37 -2.25 0.48
N ILE A 90 6.48 -1.97 1.19
CA ILE A 90 7.36 -0.82 0.93
C ILE A 90 7.87 -0.86 -0.52
N LYS A 91 8.51 -1.97 -0.93
CA LYS A 91 9.05 -2.09 -2.29
C LYS A 91 7.97 -1.95 -3.37
N CYS A 92 6.77 -2.44 -3.10
CA CYS A 92 5.61 -2.23 -3.95
C CYS A 92 5.24 -0.74 -4.05
N THR A 93 5.12 -0.05 -2.93
CA THR A 93 4.83 1.39 -2.86
C THR A 93 5.91 2.22 -3.55
N GLU A 94 7.19 1.90 -3.36
CA GLU A 94 8.31 2.57 -4.03
C GLU A 94 8.24 2.44 -5.56
N GLN A 95 7.84 1.28 -6.10
CA GLN A 95 7.68 1.15 -7.55
C GLN A 95 6.51 2.00 -8.08
N LEU A 96 5.43 2.10 -7.31
CA LEU A 96 4.31 2.97 -7.66
C LEU A 96 4.74 4.44 -7.60
N LEU A 97 5.47 4.84 -6.56
CA LEU A 97 6.03 6.19 -6.43
C LEU A 97 6.88 6.56 -7.64
N ARG A 98 7.82 5.69 -8.03
CA ARG A 98 8.63 5.90 -9.24
C ARG A 98 7.79 6.09 -10.50
N ALA A 99 6.66 5.37 -10.63
CA ALA A 99 5.77 5.53 -11.78
C ALA A 99 5.03 6.88 -11.75
N VAL A 100 4.61 7.33 -10.56
CA VAL A 100 4.00 8.64 -10.34
C VAL A 100 5.00 9.78 -10.63
N GLU A 101 6.22 9.69 -10.13
CA GLU A 101 7.29 10.68 -10.39
C GLU A 101 7.64 10.76 -11.88
N GLN A 102 7.60 9.62 -12.58
CA GLN A 102 7.79 9.53 -14.03
C GLN A 102 6.57 10.01 -14.84
N LYS A 103 5.45 10.35 -14.18
CA LYS A 103 4.16 10.67 -14.79
C LYS A 103 3.72 9.61 -15.82
N ASN A 104 4.01 8.35 -15.54
CA ASN A 104 3.72 7.25 -16.44
C ASN A 104 2.37 6.62 -16.06
N ASN A 105 1.27 7.19 -16.58
CA ASN A 105 -0.10 6.77 -16.26
C ASN A 105 -0.37 5.29 -16.56
N GLU A 106 0.12 4.76 -17.68
CA GLU A 106 -0.03 3.34 -18.02
C GLU A 106 0.61 2.46 -16.93
N LYS A 107 1.82 2.81 -16.50
CA LYS A 107 2.53 2.09 -15.45
C LYS A 107 1.86 2.25 -14.08
N ILE A 108 1.31 3.43 -13.77
CA ILE A 108 0.52 3.66 -12.54
C ILE A 108 -0.70 2.75 -12.53
N GLU A 109 -1.47 2.69 -13.62
CA GLU A 109 -2.66 1.84 -13.75
C GLU A 109 -2.32 0.35 -13.61
N ASP A 110 -1.26 -0.11 -14.26
CA ASP A 110 -0.79 -1.49 -14.18
C ASP A 110 -0.34 -1.86 -12.76
N ILE A 111 0.52 -1.03 -12.16
CA ILE A 111 1.04 -1.26 -10.81
C ILE A 111 -0.10 -1.27 -9.81
N THR A 112 -0.97 -0.26 -9.82
CA THR A 112 -2.10 -0.18 -8.88
C THR A 112 -3.11 -1.31 -9.10
N GLY A 113 -3.35 -1.71 -10.36
CA GLY A 113 -4.16 -2.88 -10.72
C GLY A 113 -3.62 -4.18 -10.10
N PHE A 114 -2.30 -4.30 -9.98
CA PHE A 114 -1.65 -5.40 -9.27
C PHE A 114 -1.65 -5.21 -7.74
N LEU A 115 -1.34 -4.01 -7.25
CA LEU A 115 -1.07 -3.72 -5.84
C LEU A 115 -2.29 -3.63 -4.96
N HIS A 116 -3.41 -3.09 -5.45
CA HIS A 116 -4.59 -2.87 -4.58
C HIS A 116 -5.09 -4.15 -3.91
N ASN A 117 -4.88 -5.31 -4.53
CA ASN A 117 -5.27 -6.59 -3.96
C ASN A 117 -4.30 -7.13 -2.90
N LEU A 118 -3.03 -6.72 -2.90
CA LEU A 118 -2.04 -7.28 -1.98
C LEU A 118 -2.40 -7.04 -0.50
N PRO A 119 -2.76 -5.81 -0.05
CA PRO A 119 -3.15 -5.59 1.33
C PRO A 119 -4.36 -6.44 1.76
N ILE A 120 -5.37 -6.58 0.88
CA ILE A 120 -6.54 -7.43 1.14
C ILE A 120 -6.13 -8.90 1.26
N LEU A 121 -5.27 -9.40 0.36
CA LEU A 121 -4.80 -10.78 0.41
C LEU A 121 -4.04 -11.08 1.70
N VAL A 122 -3.22 -10.14 2.17
CA VAL A 122 -2.51 -10.24 3.45
C VAL A 122 -3.49 -10.26 4.63
N ALA A 123 -4.48 -9.35 4.64
CA ALA A 123 -5.50 -9.30 5.68
C ALA A 123 -6.31 -10.61 5.76
N ASN A 124 -6.73 -11.15 4.61
CA ASN A 124 -7.57 -12.35 4.53
C ASN A 124 -6.80 -13.67 4.75
N SER A 125 -5.47 -13.64 4.66
CA SER A 125 -4.63 -14.83 4.80
C SER A 125 -3.90 -14.90 6.14
N ASN A 126 -4.43 -14.26 7.20
CA ASN A 126 -3.80 -14.15 8.52
C ASN A 126 -2.36 -13.63 8.44
N PHE A 127 -2.14 -12.55 7.68
CA PHE A 127 -0.83 -11.96 7.44
C PHE A 127 0.13 -12.92 6.72
N ALA A 128 -0.32 -13.54 5.64
CA ALA A 128 0.53 -14.31 4.74
C ALA A 128 0.33 -13.85 3.28
N ILE A 129 1.37 -14.00 2.46
CA ILE A 129 1.29 -13.66 1.04
C ILE A 129 1.01 -14.92 0.22
N PRO A 130 -0.17 -15.01 -0.44
CA PRO A 130 -0.55 -16.21 -1.17
C PRO A 130 0.32 -16.45 -2.40
N ARG A 131 0.42 -17.71 -2.84
CA ARG A 131 1.19 -18.08 -4.04
C ARG A 131 0.71 -17.39 -5.32
N SER A 132 -0.58 -17.02 -5.38
CA SER A 132 -1.18 -16.30 -6.51
C SER A 132 -0.56 -14.92 -6.73
N PHE A 133 -0.22 -14.20 -5.66
CA PHE A 133 0.45 -12.90 -5.76
C PHE A 133 1.77 -12.99 -6.54
N TRP A 134 2.58 -14.02 -6.25
CA TRP A 134 3.86 -14.24 -6.93
C TRP A 134 3.72 -14.58 -8.41
N LYS A 135 2.58 -15.12 -8.85
CA LYS A 135 2.30 -15.29 -10.29
C LYS A 135 2.12 -13.94 -10.98
N SER A 136 1.40 -13.00 -10.35
CA SER A 136 1.20 -11.65 -10.87
C SER A 136 2.51 -10.84 -10.90
N VAL A 137 3.39 -11.04 -9.92
CA VAL A 137 4.75 -10.44 -9.91
C VAL A 137 5.54 -10.81 -11.17
N LYS A 138 5.43 -12.05 -11.68
CA LYS A 138 6.14 -12.47 -12.91
C LYS A 138 5.71 -11.68 -14.13
N TYR A 139 4.41 -11.37 -14.26
CA TYR A 139 3.89 -10.53 -15.34
C TYR A 139 4.48 -9.11 -15.24
N TYR A 140 4.45 -8.52 -14.05
CA TYR A 140 5.02 -7.19 -13.83
C TYR A 140 6.52 -7.13 -14.14
N ARG A 141 7.29 -8.13 -13.68
CA ARG A 141 8.73 -8.21 -13.95
C ARG A 141 9.02 -8.15 -15.44
N LYS A 142 8.28 -8.94 -16.22
CA LYS A 142 8.43 -9.00 -17.69
C LYS A 142 8.12 -7.67 -18.38
N LYS A 143 7.11 -6.92 -17.91
CA LYS A 143 6.66 -5.68 -18.58
C LYS A 143 7.47 -4.45 -18.15
N TRP A 144 7.77 -4.31 -16.85
CA TRP A 144 8.20 -3.02 -16.30
C TRP A 144 9.55 -3.03 -15.58
N ASN A 145 9.83 -4.05 -14.77
CA ASN A 145 11.06 -4.10 -13.97
C ASN A 145 11.45 -5.55 -13.68
N ASN A 146 12.40 -6.07 -14.44
CA ASN A 146 12.84 -7.45 -14.34
C ASN A 146 13.29 -7.83 -12.92
N ASP A 147 13.80 -6.89 -12.12
CA ASP A 147 14.35 -7.17 -10.79
C ASP A 147 13.38 -6.88 -9.64
N PHE A 148 12.14 -6.50 -9.96
CA PHE A 148 11.13 -6.22 -8.96
C PHE A 148 10.89 -7.42 -8.03
N LEU A 149 11.09 -7.22 -6.73
CA LEU A 149 10.99 -8.26 -5.70
C LEU A 149 11.82 -9.52 -6.01
N LYS A 150 12.97 -9.41 -6.69
CA LYS A 150 13.94 -10.52 -6.79
C LYS A 150 14.93 -10.50 -5.60
N GLY A 151 15.47 -11.67 -5.25
CA GLY A 151 16.56 -11.81 -4.26
C GLY A 151 16.15 -12.55 -2.98
N ARG A 152 17.12 -12.76 -2.07
CA ARG A 152 16.91 -13.46 -0.79
C ARG A 152 15.76 -12.81 -0.01
N GLY A 153 14.79 -13.62 0.41
CA GLY A 153 13.60 -13.18 1.14
C GLY A 153 12.34 -13.02 0.28
N PHE A 154 12.46 -13.08 -1.04
CA PHE A 154 11.32 -13.06 -1.98
C PHE A 154 11.28 -14.38 -2.78
N LYS A 155 10.10 -14.82 -3.24
CA LYS A 155 10.00 -16.05 -4.03
C LYS A 155 10.46 -15.79 -5.47
N ASP A 156 11.25 -16.72 -6.01
CA ASP A 156 11.78 -16.69 -7.38
C ASP A 156 10.71 -16.87 -8.49
#